data_AF-A0A246JW75-F1
#
_entry.id   AF-A0A246JW75-F1
#
_cell.length_a   1.000
_cell.length_b   1.000
_cell.length_c   1.000
_cell.angle_alpha   90.00
_cell.angle_beta   90.00
_cell.angle_gamma   90.00
#
_symmetry.space_group_name_H-M   'P 1'
#
loop_
_entity.id
_entity.type
_entity.pdbx_description
1 polymer ?
#
loop_
_entity_poly.entity_id
_entity_poly.type
_entity_poly.pdbx_seq_one_letter_code
_entity_poly.pdbx_strand_id
1 'polypeptide(L)'
;MIAALLFVAALAADPIAAPARNAIAAVAPIADSDLREYIAIAGRKVAGRPVNGPIASADKVLLIARDDKGFPIIAVSTGFPARQSLPAPPQGTLAVVRLRPRYETPVPGPSASDLAFVAANRLPLFVIGEWARPAPMWEVAWVDDAVRFRSIGEVGEIGPWQD
;
A
#
# COMPACT_ATOMS: atom_id res chain seq x y z
N MET A 1 64.75 -18.52 46.65
CA MET A 1 63.37 -18.90 46.28
C MET A 1 62.90 -17.93 45.22
N ILE A 2 62.64 -18.46 44.02
CA ILE A 2 62.21 -17.74 42.82
C ILE A 2 60.69 -17.59 42.91
N ALA A 3 60.18 -16.36 42.86
CA ALA A 3 58.76 -16.09 42.60
C ALA A 3 58.69 -14.92 41.64
N ALA A 4 58.33 -15.26 40.41
CA ALA A 4 58.52 -14.48 39.20
C ALA A 4 57.61 -13.26 39.12
N LEU A 5 58.20 -12.12 38.73
CA LEU A 5 57.50 -11.09 37.96
C LEU A 5 57.07 -11.69 36.62
N LEU A 6 55.77 -11.73 36.33
CA LEU A 6 55.28 -11.74 34.95
C LEU A 6 53.97 -10.94 34.86
N PHE A 7 54.13 -9.70 34.39
CA PHE A 7 53.15 -8.94 33.63
C PHE A 7 52.54 -9.82 32.52
N VAL A 8 51.22 -10.00 32.46
CA VAL A 8 50.52 -10.36 31.22
C VAL A 8 49.14 -9.68 31.16
N ALA A 9 49.08 -8.70 30.26
CA ALA A 9 48.00 -8.28 29.38
C ALA A 9 46.53 -8.29 29.88
N ALA A 10 46.00 -7.08 29.97
CA ALA A 10 44.57 -6.79 29.88
C ALA A 10 43.94 -7.47 28.65
N LEU A 11 42.93 -8.32 28.88
CA LEU A 11 41.99 -8.72 27.84
C LEU A 11 40.94 -7.60 27.69
N ALA A 12 41.24 -6.64 26.82
CA ALA A 12 40.20 -5.90 26.13
C ALA A 12 39.53 -6.88 25.18
N ALA A 13 38.39 -7.45 25.59
CA ALA A 13 37.52 -8.14 24.67
C ALA A 13 36.88 -7.07 23.76
N ASP A 14 37.38 -6.94 22.54
CA ASP A 14 36.71 -6.14 21.52
C ASP A 14 35.30 -6.71 21.31
N PRO A 15 34.23 -5.89 21.41
CA PRO A 15 32.91 -6.35 21.06
C PRO A 15 32.92 -6.70 19.56
N ILE A 16 32.60 -7.95 19.25
CA ILE A 16 32.43 -8.45 17.88
C ILE A 16 31.46 -7.50 17.18
N ALA A 17 31.99 -6.69 16.25
CA ALA A 17 31.19 -5.80 15.44
C ALA A 17 30.17 -6.66 14.66
N ALA A 18 28.88 -6.41 14.91
CA ALA A 18 27.81 -7.01 14.15
C ALA A 18 28.05 -6.72 12.66
N PRO A 19 27.82 -7.70 11.75
CA PRO A 19 28.00 -7.48 10.33
C PRO A 19 27.18 -6.27 9.90
N ALA A 20 27.82 -5.34 9.19
CA ALA A 20 27.16 -4.17 8.66
C ALA A 20 25.94 -4.64 7.86
N ARG A 21 24.73 -4.21 8.27
CA ARG A 21 23.55 -4.37 7.42
C ARG A 21 23.88 -3.69 6.12
N ASN A 22 23.95 -4.46 5.03
CA ASN A 22 24.04 -3.92 3.69
C ASN A 22 22.96 -2.85 3.58
N ALA A 23 23.38 -1.59 3.46
CA ALA A 23 22.47 -0.51 3.17
C ALA A 23 21.84 -0.87 1.82
N ILE A 24 20.57 -1.27 1.84
CA ILE A 24 19.80 -1.47 0.62
C ILE A 24 19.86 -0.12 -0.07
N ALA A 25 20.53 -0.05 -1.22
CA ALA A 25 20.60 1.17 -2.01
C ALA A 25 19.16 1.67 -2.17
N ALA A 26 18.90 2.90 -1.72
CA ALA A 26 17.56 3.46 -1.74
C ALA A 26 17.10 3.49 -3.20
N VAL A 27 16.14 2.64 -3.54
CA VAL A 27 15.61 2.57 -4.89
C VAL A 27 14.92 3.90 -5.19
N ALA A 28 15.21 4.49 -6.35
CA ALA A 28 14.71 5.81 -6.72
C ALA A 28 13.20 5.93 -6.46
N PRO A 29 12.72 7.07 -5.94
CA PRO A 29 11.30 7.27 -5.75
C PRO A 29 10.59 7.25 -7.10
N ILE A 30 9.56 6.41 -7.22
CA ILE A 30 8.61 6.48 -8.33
C ILE A 30 7.83 7.78 -8.19
N ALA A 31 7.59 8.47 -9.30
CA ALA A 31 6.69 9.62 -9.32
C ALA A 31 5.25 9.14 -9.07
N ASP A 32 4.47 9.90 -8.30
CA ASP A 32 3.06 9.57 -8.03
C ASP A 32 2.23 9.35 -9.31
N SER A 33 2.65 9.95 -10.43
CA SER A 33 2.10 9.70 -11.77
C SER A 33 2.19 8.23 -12.19
N ASP A 34 3.34 7.60 -12.01
CA ASP A 34 3.59 6.26 -12.53
C ASP A 34 2.90 5.21 -11.65
N LEU A 35 2.81 5.49 -10.33
CA LEU A 35 2.00 4.68 -9.42
C LEU A 35 0.51 4.74 -9.78
N ARG A 36 -0.01 5.94 -10.07
CA ARG A 36 -1.40 6.13 -10.51
C ARG A 36 -1.67 5.42 -11.83
N GLU A 37 -0.79 5.58 -12.82
CA GLU A 37 -0.91 4.90 -14.12
C GLU A 37 -0.90 3.37 -13.95
N TYR A 38 0.04 2.85 -13.17
CA TYR A 38 0.11 1.43 -12.86
C TYR A 38 -1.20 0.92 -12.24
N ILE A 39 -1.77 1.65 -11.28
CA ILE A 39 -3.02 1.24 -10.62
C ILE A 39 -4.22 1.35 -11.57
N ALA A 40 -4.28 2.41 -12.38
CA ALA A 40 -5.33 2.59 -13.38
C ALA A 40 -5.35 1.44 -14.39
N ILE A 41 -4.18 0.91 -14.80
CA ILE A 41 -4.08 -0.17 -15.78
C ILE A 41 -4.15 -1.55 -15.10
N ALA A 42 -3.18 -1.85 -14.24
CA ALA A 42 -3.01 -3.16 -13.62
C ALA A 42 -4.01 -3.42 -12.49
N GLY A 43 -4.29 -2.39 -11.66
CA GLY A 43 -5.27 -2.48 -10.58
C GLY A 43 -6.67 -2.81 -11.10
N ARG A 44 -7.14 -2.12 -12.14
CA ARG A 44 -8.42 -2.42 -12.81
C ARG A 44 -8.45 -3.84 -13.39
N LYS A 45 -7.35 -4.29 -14.01
CA LYS A 45 -7.26 -5.64 -14.60
C LYS A 45 -7.34 -6.75 -13.54
N VAL A 46 -6.68 -6.57 -12.41
CA VAL A 46 -6.68 -7.56 -11.31
C VAL A 46 -7.96 -7.50 -10.49
N ALA A 47 -8.56 -6.31 -10.33
CA ALA A 47 -9.90 -6.14 -9.80
C ALA A 47 -10.95 -6.95 -10.60
N GLY A 48 -10.77 -7.06 -11.92
CA GLY A 48 -11.59 -7.89 -12.80
C GLY A 48 -11.55 -9.41 -12.53
N ARG A 49 -10.64 -9.89 -11.67
CA ARG A 49 -10.48 -11.34 -11.37
C ARG A 49 -11.28 -11.74 -10.13
N PRO A 50 -11.94 -12.91 -10.12
CA PRO A 50 -12.60 -13.44 -8.92
C PRO A 50 -11.65 -13.46 -7.73
N VAL A 51 -12.20 -13.21 -6.54
CA VAL A 51 -11.47 -13.39 -5.27
C VAL A 51 -11.91 -14.74 -4.73
N ASN A 52 -10.96 -15.68 -4.60
CA ASN A 52 -11.26 -16.96 -3.98
C ASN A 52 -11.31 -16.77 -2.45
N GLY A 53 -12.39 -17.21 -1.81
CA GLY A 53 -12.58 -17.13 -0.36
C GLY A 53 -14.02 -17.46 0.04
N PRO A 54 -14.29 -17.71 1.33
CA PRO A 54 -15.61 -18.17 1.80
C PRO A 54 -16.68 -17.07 1.83
N ILE A 55 -16.33 -15.82 1.48
CA ILE A 55 -17.21 -14.66 1.60
C ILE A 55 -17.67 -14.23 0.20
N ALA A 56 -18.92 -14.56 -0.13
CA ALA A 56 -19.51 -14.28 -1.44
C ALA A 56 -19.57 -12.79 -1.82
N SER A 57 -19.47 -11.89 -0.83
CA SER A 57 -19.60 -10.44 -0.98
C SER A 57 -18.38 -9.65 -0.48
N ALA A 58 -17.19 -10.25 -0.41
CA ALA A 58 -16.00 -9.56 0.08
C ALA A 58 -15.51 -8.45 -0.86
N ASP A 59 -15.03 -7.36 -0.28
CA ASP A 59 -14.22 -6.38 -1.01
C ASP A 59 -12.89 -7.04 -1.39
N LYS A 60 -12.37 -6.74 -2.59
CA LYS A 60 -11.00 -7.15 -2.96
C LYS A 60 -10.03 -6.06 -2.54
N VAL A 61 -8.99 -6.44 -1.82
CA VAL A 61 -7.92 -5.53 -1.41
C VAL A 61 -6.63 -5.94 -2.11
N LEU A 62 -6.01 -4.98 -2.82
CA LEU A 62 -4.68 -5.11 -3.38
C LEU A 62 -3.73 -4.22 -2.59
N LEU A 63 -2.59 -4.76 -2.19
CA LEU A 63 -1.48 -3.99 -1.64
C LEU A 63 -0.44 -3.79 -2.72
N ILE A 64 -0.11 -2.53 -2.99
CA ILE A 64 0.90 -2.16 -3.96
C ILE A 64 2.22 -1.96 -3.22
N ALA A 65 3.28 -2.61 -3.65
CA ALA A 65 4.63 -2.49 -3.10
C ALA A 65 5.66 -2.33 -4.22
N ARG A 66 6.95 -2.44 -3.89
CA ARG A 66 8.04 -2.48 -4.88
C ARG A 66 8.59 -3.89 -5.05
N ASP A 67 8.99 -4.23 -6.27
CA ASP A 67 9.90 -5.34 -6.50
C ASP A 67 11.36 -4.97 -6.13
N ASP A 68 12.28 -5.91 -6.35
CA ASP A 68 13.72 -5.75 -6.10
C ASP A 68 14.38 -4.69 -6.99
N LYS A 69 13.73 -4.31 -8.09
CA LYS A 69 14.19 -3.28 -9.05
C LYS A 69 13.54 -1.93 -8.83
N GLY A 70 12.58 -1.85 -7.91
CA GLY A 70 11.85 -0.63 -7.57
C GLY A 70 10.53 -0.41 -8.27
N PHE A 71 10.12 -1.29 -9.18
CA PHE A 71 8.89 -1.13 -9.95
C PHE A 71 7.66 -1.46 -9.10
N PRO A 72 6.51 -0.80 -9.35
CA PRO A 72 5.31 -1.08 -8.58
C PRO A 72 4.78 -2.47 -8.93
N ILE A 73 4.46 -3.25 -7.91
CA ILE A 73 3.87 -4.59 -8.05
C ILE A 73 2.63 -4.73 -7.16
N ILE A 74 1.74 -5.65 -7.53
CA ILE A 74 0.68 -6.11 -6.62
C ILE A 74 1.30 -7.18 -5.73
N ALA A 75 1.68 -6.82 -4.50
CA ALA A 75 2.31 -7.73 -3.55
C ALA A 75 1.30 -8.65 -2.87
N VAL A 76 0.08 -8.17 -2.64
CA VAL A 76 -1.01 -8.95 -2.04
C VAL A 76 -2.30 -8.69 -2.81
N SER A 77 -3.11 -9.75 -2.97
CA SER A 77 -4.47 -9.68 -3.48
C SER A 77 -5.35 -10.60 -2.63
N THR A 78 -6.24 -10.04 -1.82
CA THR A 78 -7.06 -10.81 -0.87
C THR A 78 -8.50 -10.31 -0.81
N GLY A 79 -9.39 -11.13 -0.25
CA GLY A 79 -10.74 -10.73 0.15
C GLY A 79 -10.74 -10.11 1.54
N PHE A 80 -11.53 -9.07 1.73
CA PHE A 80 -11.74 -8.40 3.01
C PHE A 80 -13.24 -8.23 3.26
N PRO A 81 -13.72 -8.31 4.51
CA PRO A 81 -15.12 -8.08 4.81
C PRO A 81 -15.64 -6.77 4.21
N ALA A 82 -16.76 -6.87 3.50
CA ALA A 82 -17.45 -5.75 2.87
C ALA A 82 -17.62 -4.57 3.80
N ARG A 83 -17.33 -3.36 3.33
CA ARG A 83 -17.66 -2.09 4.03
C ARG A 83 -17.07 -1.94 5.43
N GLN A 84 -16.13 -2.79 5.82
CA GLN A 84 -15.39 -2.62 7.07
C GLN A 84 -14.18 -1.70 6.87
N SER A 85 -13.73 -1.06 7.94
CA SER A 85 -12.48 -0.28 7.93
C SER A 85 -11.30 -1.20 7.66
N LEU A 86 -10.43 -0.77 6.74
CA LEU A 86 -9.20 -1.51 6.47
C LEU A 86 -8.25 -1.40 7.67
N PRO A 87 -7.50 -2.47 8.00
CA PRO A 87 -6.43 -2.40 8.98
C PRO A 87 -5.27 -1.55 8.45
N ALA A 88 -4.39 -1.09 9.34
CA ALA A 88 -3.17 -0.40 8.95
C ALA A 88 -2.36 -1.25 7.94
N PRO A 89 -1.82 -0.65 6.86
CA PRO A 89 -1.11 -1.40 5.85
C PRO A 89 0.26 -1.86 6.38
N PRO A 90 0.77 -3.03 5.93
CA PRO A 90 2.12 -3.46 6.26
C PRO A 90 3.18 -2.45 5.80
N GLN A 91 4.32 -2.42 6.49
CA GLN A 91 5.46 -1.59 6.10
C GLN A 91 5.91 -1.90 4.67
N GLY A 92 6.24 -0.86 3.90
CA GLY A 92 6.65 -0.98 2.50
C GLY A 92 5.49 -0.98 1.49
N THR A 93 4.24 -0.92 1.97
CA THR A 93 3.09 -0.61 1.09
C THR A 93 3.25 0.81 0.54
N LEU A 94 2.97 1.00 -0.75
CA LEU A 94 2.96 2.29 -1.44
C LEU A 94 1.54 2.84 -1.63
N ALA A 95 0.59 1.96 -1.95
CA ALA A 95 -0.81 2.28 -2.13
C ALA A 95 -1.68 1.07 -1.81
N VAL A 96 -2.95 1.32 -1.51
CA VAL A 96 -3.97 0.28 -1.37
C VAL A 96 -5.01 0.45 -2.47
N VAL A 97 -5.48 -0.65 -3.05
CA VAL A 97 -6.63 -0.63 -3.97
C VAL A 97 -7.74 -1.45 -3.35
N ARG A 98 -8.91 -0.85 -3.18
CA ARG A 98 -10.13 -1.52 -2.69
C ARG A 98 -11.15 -1.58 -3.82
N LEU A 99 -11.46 -2.78 -4.28
CA LEU A 99 -12.58 -3.03 -5.18
C LEU A 99 -13.80 -3.46 -4.37
N ARG A 100 -14.91 -2.78 -4.59
CA ARG A 100 -16.20 -3.14 -4.03
C ARG A 100 -16.99 -3.97 -5.06
N PRO A 101 -17.41 -5.22 -4.75
CA PRO A 101 -18.32 -5.95 -5.61
C PRO A 101 -19.67 -5.23 -5.69
N ARG A 102 -20.49 -5.60 -6.69
CA ARG A 102 -21.84 -5.03 -6.81
C ARG A 102 -22.68 -5.42 -5.59
N TYR A 103 -23.22 -4.42 -4.91
CA TYR A 103 -24.17 -4.60 -3.81
C TYR A 103 -25.59 -4.23 -4.29
N GLU A 104 -26.61 -4.57 -3.50
CA GLU A 104 -27.99 -4.13 -3.80
C GLU A 104 -28.14 -2.61 -3.72
N THR A 105 -27.35 -1.96 -2.86
CA THR A 105 -27.33 -0.50 -2.68
C THR A 105 -25.99 0.09 -3.14
N PRO A 106 -25.95 0.80 -4.28
CA PRO A 106 -24.77 1.49 -4.78
C PRO A 106 -24.25 2.54 -3.80
N VAL A 107 -22.94 2.56 -3.54
CA VAL A 107 -22.30 3.67 -2.82
C VAL A 107 -21.51 4.54 -3.80
N PRO A 108 -21.92 5.80 -4.05
CA PRO A 108 -21.15 6.71 -4.87
C PRO A 108 -19.90 7.15 -4.12
N GLY A 109 -18.73 7.04 -4.75
CA GLY A 109 -17.49 7.56 -4.20
C GLY A 109 -16.88 6.75 -3.04
N PRO A 110 -15.73 7.22 -2.50
CA PRO A 110 -15.13 6.67 -1.31
C PRO A 110 -16.07 6.77 -0.10
N SER A 111 -15.99 5.80 0.80
CA SER A 111 -16.77 5.81 2.05
C SER A 111 -16.05 6.61 3.15
N ALA A 112 -16.77 6.97 4.22
CA ALA A 112 -16.15 7.60 5.39
C ALA A 112 -15.03 6.74 6.01
N SER A 113 -15.12 5.41 5.96
CA SER A 113 -14.04 4.53 6.43
C SER A 113 -12.80 4.59 5.53
N ASP A 114 -12.99 4.82 4.23
CA ASP A 114 -11.88 4.99 3.29
C ASP A 114 -11.15 6.32 3.56
N LEU A 115 -11.89 7.40 3.80
CA LEU A 115 -11.32 8.70 4.19
C LEU A 115 -10.56 8.61 5.52
N ALA A 116 -11.15 7.97 6.53
CA ALA A 116 -10.52 7.78 7.84
C ALA A 116 -9.24 6.92 7.76
N PHE A 117 -9.23 5.90 6.91
CA PHE A 117 -8.04 5.08 6.65
C PHE A 117 -6.89 5.94 6.10
N VAL A 118 -7.18 6.81 5.11
CA VAL A 118 -6.15 7.69 4.53
C VAL A 118 -5.69 8.75 5.54
N ALA A 119 -6.59 9.31 6.35
CA ALA A 119 -6.22 10.23 7.43
C ALA A 119 -5.23 9.59 8.41
N ALA A 120 -5.48 8.34 8.80
CA ALA A 120 -4.68 7.62 9.79
C ALA A 120 -3.32 7.17 9.25
N ASN A 121 -3.25 6.75 7.99
CA ASN A 121 -2.07 6.09 7.44
C ASN A 121 -1.27 6.95 6.46
N ARG A 122 -1.84 8.08 6.00
CA ARG A 122 -1.25 9.02 5.03
C ARG A 122 -0.72 8.33 3.77
N LEU A 123 -1.50 7.38 3.28
CA LEU A 123 -1.14 6.52 2.16
C LEU A 123 -2.28 6.51 1.14
N PRO A 124 -2.00 6.63 -0.17
CA PRO A 124 -3.06 6.68 -1.18
C PRO A 124 -3.93 5.42 -1.19
N LEU A 125 -5.24 5.62 -1.20
CA LEU A 125 -6.23 4.57 -1.33
C LEU A 125 -7.02 4.77 -2.63
N PHE A 126 -7.01 3.76 -3.49
CA PHE A 126 -7.78 3.75 -4.72
C PHE A 126 -9.02 2.90 -4.53
N VAL A 127 -10.18 3.51 -4.66
CA VAL A 127 -11.47 2.83 -4.54
C VAL A 127 -12.01 2.57 -5.93
N ILE A 128 -12.22 1.31 -6.29
CA ILE A 128 -12.91 0.92 -7.51
C ILE A 128 -14.33 0.54 -7.11
N GLY A 129 -15.28 1.27 -7.69
CA GLY A 129 -16.69 1.08 -7.49
C GLY A 129 -17.20 -0.22 -8.10
N GLU A 130 -18.48 -0.44 -7.83
CA GLU A 130 -19.23 -1.63 -8.20
C GLU A 130 -19.12 -1.93 -9.70
N TRP A 131 -19.10 -3.22 -10.06
CA TRP A 131 -18.90 -3.80 -11.40
C TRP A 131 -19.97 -3.40 -12.47
N ALA A 132 -20.35 -2.12 -12.57
CA ALA A 132 -20.87 -1.54 -13.80
C ALA A 132 -19.68 -1.21 -14.70
N ARG A 133 -19.69 -1.59 -15.97
CA ARG A 133 -18.61 -1.21 -16.90
C ARG A 133 -18.97 0.11 -17.60
N PRO A 134 -18.07 1.11 -17.63
CA PRO A 134 -16.78 1.17 -16.94
C PRO A 134 -16.93 1.38 -15.43
N ALA A 135 -16.13 0.68 -14.62
CA ALA A 135 -16.24 0.77 -13.16
C ALA A 135 -15.69 2.12 -12.71
N PRO A 136 -16.46 2.95 -11.98
CA PRO A 136 -15.95 4.23 -11.52
C PRO A 136 -14.79 4.00 -10.55
N MET A 137 -13.78 4.86 -10.61
CA MET A 137 -12.61 4.77 -9.73
C MET A 137 -12.37 6.12 -9.08
N TRP A 138 -11.89 6.07 -7.85
CA TRP A 138 -11.51 7.26 -7.09
C TRP A 138 -10.14 7.05 -6.49
N GLU A 139 -9.39 8.14 -6.40
CA GLU A 139 -8.19 8.24 -5.57
C GLU A 139 -8.55 9.04 -4.33
N VAL A 140 -8.18 8.51 -3.17
CA VAL A 140 -8.24 9.20 -1.88
C VAL A 140 -6.80 9.37 -1.42
N ALA A 141 -6.41 10.60 -1.10
CA ALA A 141 -5.06 10.93 -0.69
C ALA A 141 -5.04 12.02 0.37
N TRP A 142 -3.95 12.07 1.13
CA TRP A 142 -3.63 13.19 1.99
C TRP A 142 -2.91 14.26 1.16
N VAL A 143 -3.55 15.41 0.93
CA VAL A 143 -3.07 16.50 0.07
C VAL A 143 -3.36 17.82 0.76
N ASP A 144 -2.41 18.74 0.77
CA ASP A 144 -2.54 20.08 1.39
C ASP A 144 -3.05 20.01 2.84
N ASP A 145 -2.48 19.11 3.66
CA ASP A 145 -2.85 18.88 5.06
C ASP A 145 -4.30 18.44 5.31
N ALA A 146 -4.98 17.91 4.29
CA ALA A 146 -6.32 17.35 4.40
C ALA A 146 -6.45 16.02 3.64
N VAL A 147 -7.46 15.21 3.99
CA VAL A 147 -7.87 14.09 3.14
C VAL A 147 -8.76 14.65 2.03
N ARG A 148 -8.41 14.33 0.79
CA ARG A 148 -9.19 14.69 -0.40
C ARG A 148 -9.37 13.48 -1.29
N PHE A 149 -10.38 13.54 -2.15
CA PHE A 149 -10.59 12.51 -3.15
C PHE A 149 -10.88 13.11 -4.53
N ARG A 150 -10.65 12.34 -5.58
CA ARG A 150 -10.98 12.71 -6.97
C ARG A 150 -11.33 11.49 -7.78
N SER A 151 -12.11 11.69 -8.85
CA SER A 151 -12.41 10.62 -9.80
C SER A 151 -11.21 10.31 -10.70
N ILE A 152 -11.10 9.04 -11.09
CA ILE A 152 -10.21 8.55 -12.14
C ILE A 152 -11.08 7.91 -13.23
N GLY A 153 -10.98 8.45 -14.43
CA GLY A 153 -11.66 7.99 -15.63
C GLY A 153 -11.14 6.64 -16.14
N GLU A 154 -11.73 6.17 -17.23
CA GLU A 154 -11.47 4.83 -17.78
C GLU A 154 -10.04 4.67 -18.30
N VAL A 155 -9.49 5.71 -18.93
CA VAL A 155 -8.10 5.73 -19.42
C VAL A 155 -7.15 6.48 -18.49
N GLY A 156 -7.58 6.69 -17.24
CA GLY A 156 -6.77 7.37 -16.22
C GLY A 156 -6.99 8.88 -16.15
N GLU A 157 -8.05 9.42 -16.76
CA GLU A 157 -8.36 10.85 -16.70
C GLU A 157 -8.59 11.30 -15.26
N ILE A 158 -7.90 12.36 -14.84
CA ILE A 158 -7.90 12.80 -13.45
C ILE A 158 -8.90 13.94 -13.27
N GLY A 159 -9.91 13.71 -12.43
CA GLY A 159 -10.87 14.74 -12.02
C GLY A 159 -10.28 15.73 -11.00
N PRO A 160 -10.99 16.83 -10.71
CA PRO A 160 -10.57 17.77 -9.67
C PRO A 160 -10.64 17.13 -8.27
N TRP A 161 -9.79 17.59 -7.37
CA TRP A 161 -9.87 17.25 -5.95
C TRP A 161 -11.17 17.77 -5.33
N GLN A 162 -11.72 16.96 -4.42
CA GLN A 162 -12.92 17.20 -3.63
C GLN A 162 -12.58 16.94 -2.16
N ASP A 163 -13.25 17.65 -1.27
CA ASP A 163 -13.16 17.47 0.19
C ASP A 163 -14.23 16.48 0.69
#